data_AF-A0A819FHM6-F1
#
_entry.id   AF-A0A819FHM6-F1
#
_cell.length_a   1.000
_cell.length_b   1.000
_cell.length_c   1.000
_cell.angle_alpha   90.00
_cell.angle_beta   90.00
_cell.angle_gamma   90.00
#
_symmetry.space_group_name_H-M   'P 1'
#
loop_
_entity.id
_entity.type
_entity.pdbx_description
1 polymer ?
#
loop_
_entity_poly.entity_id
_entity_poly.type
_entity_poly.pdbx_seq_one_letter_code
_entity_poly.pdbx_strand_id
1 'polypeptide(L)'
;DGKQYIRSYVKTRLLLGLTATQIHDESTTAYGHGVVSYCTVTRWIQRFSNERESLEDNPRSGCPITAITQQNIDAVKDLVNDDLHISIDYIATISDMPITCVIVMNV
;
A
#
# COMPACT_ATOMS: atom_id res chain seq x y z
N ASP A 1 2.48 6.29 -12.14
CA ASP A 1 1.73 6.90 -11.01
C ASP A 1 2.08 8.39 -10.93
N GLY A 2 1.11 9.27 -10.66
CA GLY A 2 1.30 10.72 -10.72
C GLY A 2 2.30 11.28 -9.71
N LYS A 3 2.81 10.47 -8.78
CA LYS A 3 3.72 10.89 -7.69
C LYS A 3 5.17 10.47 -7.89
N GLN A 4 5.51 9.82 -9.01
CA GLN A 4 6.88 9.37 -9.27
C GLN A 4 7.89 10.52 -9.38
N TYR A 5 7.48 11.67 -9.90
CA TYR A 5 8.36 12.84 -10.02
C TYR A 5 8.88 13.32 -8.65
N ILE A 6 8.04 13.27 -7.60
CA ILE A 6 8.44 13.62 -6.23
C ILE A 6 9.49 12.63 -5.70
N ARG A 7 9.30 11.34 -5.95
CA ARG A 7 10.23 10.28 -5.52
C ARG A 7 11.57 10.43 -6.21
N SER A 8 11.55 10.71 -7.52
CA SER A 8 12.75 11.00 -8.32
C SER A 8 13.47 12.21 -7.76
N TYR A 9 12.75 13.29 -7.44
CA TYR A 9 13.31 14.50 -6.86
C TYR A 9 14.01 14.21 -5.52
N VAL A 10 13.32 13.53 -4.60
CA VAL A 10 13.88 13.12 -3.30
C VAL A 10 15.14 12.27 -3.50
N LYS A 11 15.13 11.31 -4.43
CA LYS A 11 16.29 10.46 -4.72
C LYS A 11 17.49 11.27 -5.21
N THR A 12 17.27 12.15 -6.20
CA THR A 12 18.33 13.00 -6.76
C THR A 12 18.93 13.92 -5.70
N ARG A 13 18.09 14.55 -4.85
CA ARG A 13 18.59 15.42 -3.78
C ARG A 13 19.32 14.66 -2.67
N LEU A 14 18.86 13.46 -2.32
CA LEU A 14 19.57 12.60 -1.37
C LEU A 14 20.97 12.22 -1.89
N LEU A 15 21.09 11.89 -3.17
CA LEU A 15 22.39 11.60 -3.81
C LEU A 15 23.34 12.81 -3.84
N LEU A 16 22.78 14.03 -3.86
CA LEU A 16 23.54 15.27 -3.74
C LEU A 16 23.90 15.63 -2.28
N GLY A 17 23.54 14.80 -1.31
CA GLY A 17 23.90 14.97 0.10
C GLY A 17 23.00 15.91 0.89
N LEU A 18 21.80 16.24 0.39
CA LEU A 18 20.86 17.08 1.13
C LEU A 18 20.19 16.31 2.27
N THR A 19 19.91 17.03 3.35
CA THR A 19 19.17 16.52 4.50
C THR A 19 17.66 16.44 4.22
N ALA A 20 16.94 15.62 4.97
CA ALA A 20 15.49 15.47 4.84
C ALA A 20 14.73 16.81 4.95
N THR A 21 15.19 17.70 5.83
CA THR A 21 14.60 19.04 6.02
C THR A 21 14.78 19.89 4.77
N GLN A 22 15.99 19.97 4.22
CA GLN A 22 16.24 20.73 2.99
C GLN A 22 15.42 20.20 1.81
N ILE A 23 15.34 18.88 1.67
CA ILE A 23 14.55 18.24 0.60
C ILE A 23 13.06 18.58 0.75
N HIS A 24 12.53 18.55 1.97
CA HIS A 24 11.14 18.92 2.24
C HIS A 24 10.85 20.39 1.94
N ASP A 25 11.74 21.29 2.33
CA ASP A 25 11.58 22.73 2.13
C ASP A 25 11.67 23.09 0.65
N GLU A 26 12.63 22.51 -0.09
CA GLU A 26 12.74 22.65 -1.54
C GLU A 26 11.50 22.08 -2.25
N SER A 27 11.02 20.90 -1.84
CA SER A 27 9.81 20.29 -2.41
C SER A 27 8.56 21.15 -2.16
N THR A 28 8.43 21.70 -0.96
CA THR A 28 7.33 22.61 -0.59
C THR A 28 7.39 23.90 -1.40
N THR A 29 8.59 24.43 -1.63
CA THR A 29 8.80 25.64 -2.44
C THR A 29 8.49 25.38 -3.92
N ALA A 30 8.91 24.24 -4.46
CA ALA A 30 8.75 23.91 -5.88
C ALA A 30 7.32 23.51 -6.25
N TYR A 31 6.63 22.76 -5.38
CA TYR A 31 5.32 22.17 -5.69
C TYR A 31 4.16 22.76 -4.90
N GLY A 32 4.43 23.56 -3.87
CA GLY A 32 3.43 24.14 -2.99
C GLY A 32 3.22 23.34 -1.70
N HIS A 33 2.61 24.02 -0.72
CA HIS A 33 2.34 23.44 0.60
C HIS A 33 1.34 22.29 0.52
N GLY A 34 1.67 21.16 1.16
CA GLY A 34 0.79 19.97 1.24
C GLY A 34 0.97 18.95 0.12
N VAL A 35 1.83 19.22 -0.88
CA VAL A 35 2.10 18.24 -1.96
C VAL A 35 2.85 17.02 -1.44
N VAL A 36 3.87 17.22 -0.60
CA VAL A 36 4.59 16.14 0.06
C VAL A 36 4.77 16.47 1.53
N SER A 37 4.42 15.54 2.42
CA SER A 37 4.67 15.71 3.85
C SER A 37 6.13 15.40 4.17
N TYR A 38 6.65 15.99 5.25
CA TYR A 38 7.97 15.64 5.79
C TYR A 38 8.11 14.13 6.05
N CYS A 39 7.07 13.50 6.62
CA CYS A 39 7.03 12.05 6.85
C CYS A 39 7.14 11.23 5.56
N THR A 40 6.58 11.73 4.46
CA THR A 40 6.71 11.09 3.15
C THR A 40 8.16 11.18 2.64
N VAL A 41 8.80 12.35 2.78
CA VAL A 41 10.20 12.56 2.40
C VAL A 41 11.12 11.63 3.18
N THR A 42 11.00 11.59 4.51
CA THR A 42 11.83 10.72 5.36
C THR A 42 11.63 9.24 5.05
N ARG A 43 10.39 8.80 4.81
CA ARG A 43 10.09 7.42 4.40
C ARG A 43 10.76 7.05 3.08
N TRP A 44 10.81 7.96 2.12
CA TRP A 44 11.51 7.72 0.84
C TRP A 44 13.02 7.72 1.01
N ILE A 45 13.57 8.61 1.82
CA ILE A 45 15.01 8.61 2.14
C ILE A 45 15.42 7.27 2.75
N GLN A 46 14.70 6.78 3.76
CA GLN A 46 14.95 5.46 4.37
C GLN A 46 14.89 4.33 3.35
N ARG A 47 13.94 4.39 2.39
CA ARG A 47 13.85 3.40 1.32
C ARG A 47 15.07 3.43 0.40
N PHE A 48 15.55 4.62 0.03
CA PHE A 48 16.72 4.78 -0.83
C PHE A 48 18.04 4.42 -0.14
N SER A 49 18.15 4.63 1.17
CA SER A 49 19.32 4.20 1.96
C SER A 49 19.46 2.67 2.03
N ASN A 50 18.36 1.93 1.85
CA ASN A 50 18.36 0.46 1.78
C ASN A 50 18.57 -0.07 0.36
N GLU A 51 19.37 0.62 -0.46
CA GLU A 51 19.76 0.26 -1.84
C GLU A 51 18.60 0.01 -2.82
N ARG A 52 17.40 0.54 -2.54
CA ARG A 52 16.30 0.48 -3.52
C ARG A 52 16.52 1.49 -4.62
N GLU A 53 16.77 1.02 -5.83
CA GLU A 53 16.86 1.90 -7.00
C GLU A 53 15.50 2.28 -7.57
N SER A 54 14.48 1.44 -7.39
CA SER A 54 13.16 1.65 -7.99
C SER A 54 12.42 2.84 -7.40
N LEU A 55 11.86 3.68 -8.27
CA LEU A 55 10.93 4.75 -7.94
C LEU A 55 9.48 4.26 -7.82
N GLU A 56 9.23 3.02 -8.23
CA GLU A 56 7.90 2.42 -8.18
C GLU A 56 7.55 1.98 -6.76
N ASP A 57 6.25 1.95 -6.49
CA ASP A 57 5.80 1.24 -5.30
C ASP A 57 6.08 -0.25 -5.47
N ASN A 58 6.27 -0.96 -4.36
CA ASN A 58 6.23 -2.41 -4.42
C ASN A 58 4.90 -2.87 -5.01
N PRO A 59 4.88 -4.05 -5.66
CA PRO A 59 3.61 -4.71 -5.96
C PRO A 59 2.77 -4.70 -4.70
N ARG A 60 1.59 -4.09 -4.78
CA ARG A 60 0.65 -4.10 -3.66
C ARG A 60 0.12 -5.51 -3.57
N SER A 61 0.22 -6.11 -2.39
CA SER A 61 -0.49 -7.35 -2.08
C SER A 61 -1.99 -7.04 -2.08
N GLY A 62 -2.62 -7.16 -3.25
CA GLY A 62 -4.08 -7.18 -3.39
C GLY A 62 -4.62 -8.57 -3.09
N CYS A 63 -5.95 -8.70 -3.03
CA CYS A 63 -6.56 -10.03 -3.05
C CYS A 63 -6.18 -10.71 -4.38
N PRO A 64 -5.56 -11.91 -4.37
CA PRO A 64 -5.29 -12.63 -5.60
C PRO A 64 -6.58 -12.88 -6.36
N ILE A 65 -6.58 -12.60 -7.67
CA ILE A 65 -7.75 -12.84 -8.55
C ILE A 65 -8.22 -14.29 -8.47
N THR A 66 -7.29 -15.22 -8.27
CA THR A 66 -7.56 -16.65 -8.09
C THR A 66 -8.34 -16.99 -6.82
N ALA A 67 -8.41 -16.10 -5.83
CA ALA A 67 -9.26 -16.30 -4.66
C ALA A 67 -10.74 -16.05 -4.96
N ILE A 68 -11.07 -15.18 -5.93
CA ILE A 68 -12.44 -14.82 -6.30
C ILE A 68 -13.00 -15.83 -7.31
N THR A 69 -13.25 -17.05 -6.85
CA THR A 69 -13.97 -18.08 -7.61
C THR A 69 -15.41 -18.17 -7.12
N GLN A 70 -16.33 -18.64 -7.97
CA GLN A 70 -17.71 -18.86 -7.56
C GLN A 70 -17.81 -19.83 -6.37
N GLN A 71 -16.97 -20.87 -6.37
CA GLN A 71 -16.87 -21.83 -5.27
C GLN A 71 -16.51 -21.15 -3.94
N ASN A 72 -15.51 -20.26 -3.94
CA ASN A 72 -15.09 -19.56 -2.71
C ASN A 72 -16.13 -18.54 -2.26
N ILE A 73 -16.83 -17.88 -3.20
CA ILE A 73 -17.95 -16.98 -2.90
C ILE A 73 -19.08 -17.76 -2.24
N ASP A 74 -19.46 -18.91 -2.79
CA ASP A 74 -20.56 -19.73 -2.27
C ASP A 74 -20.19 -20.28 -0.89
N ALA A 75 -18.96 -20.76 -0.69
CA ALA A 75 -18.47 -21.22 0.62
C ALA A 75 -18.51 -20.11 1.69
N VAL A 76 -18.12 -18.87 1.34
CA VAL A 76 -18.22 -17.73 2.27
C VAL A 76 -19.68 -17.40 2.59
N LYS A 77 -20.56 -17.43 1.58
CA LYS A 77 -22.00 -17.17 1.78
C LYS A 77 -22.66 -18.22 2.66
N ASP A 78 -22.32 -19.49 2.47
CA ASP A 78 -22.86 -20.58 3.29
C ASP A 78 -22.44 -20.43 4.75
N LEU A 79 -21.16 -20.11 5.01
CA LEU A 79 -20.66 -19.83 6.36
C LEU A 79 -21.39 -18.65 7.04
N VAL A 80 -21.70 -17.60 6.29
CA VAL A 80 -22.44 -16.44 6.81
C VAL A 80 -23.93 -16.75 7.01
N ASN A 81 -24.53 -17.55 6.13
CA ASN A 81 -25.93 -17.97 6.26
C ASN A 81 -26.12 -18.92 7.46
N ASP A 82 -25.13 -19.76 7.74
CA ASP A 82 -25.13 -20.67 8.88
C ASP A 82 -24.96 -19.92 10.22
N ASP A 83 -24.13 -18.87 10.25
CA ASP A 83 -23.98 -17.99 11.40
C ASP A 83 -23.77 -16.52 10.99
N LEU A 84 -24.81 -15.70 11.18
CA LEU A 84 -24.78 -14.27 10.89
C LEU A 84 -23.80 -13.46 11.78
N HIS A 85 -23.33 -14.04 12.89
CA HIS A 85 -22.36 -13.40 13.81
C HIS A 85 -20.93 -13.91 13.60
N ILE A 86 -20.70 -14.73 12.57
CA ILE A 86 -19.37 -15.26 12.26
C ILE A 86 -18.39 -14.12 11.99
N SER A 87 -17.19 -14.20 12.57
CA SER A 87 -16.16 -13.18 12.37
C SER A 87 -15.46 -13.35 11.02
N ILE A 88 -15.10 -12.23 10.39
CA ILE A 88 -14.36 -12.23 9.11
C ILE A 88 -13.02 -12.95 9.26
N ASP A 89 -12.34 -12.79 10.41
CA ASP A 89 -11.08 -13.47 10.71
C ASP A 89 -11.25 -15.00 10.75
N TYR A 90 -12.37 -15.47 11.30
CA TYR A 90 -12.67 -16.89 11.36
C TYR A 90 -13.01 -17.46 9.97
N ILE A 91 -13.79 -16.74 9.15
CA ILE A 91 -14.04 -17.12 7.76
C ILE A 91 -12.73 -17.19 6.97
N ALA A 92 -11.86 -16.19 7.11
CA ALA A 92 -10.55 -16.15 6.46
C ALA A 92 -9.70 -17.36 6.83
N THR A 93 -9.74 -17.76 8.11
CA THR A 93 -9.00 -18.92 8.63
C THR A 93 -9.55 -20.24 8.08
N ILE A 94 -10.87 -20.43 8.03
CA ILE A 94 -11.48 -21.67 7.52
C ILE A 94 -11.26 -21.82 6.03
N SER A 95 -11.40 -20.73 5.29
CA SER A 95 -11.31 -20.76 3.83
C SER A 95 -9.88 -20.64 3.29
N ASP A 96 -8.88 -20.55 4.18
CA ASP A 96 -7.47 -20.30 3.83
C ASP A 96 -7.29 -19.10 2.89
N MET A 97 -8.01 -18.01 3.19
CA MET A 97 -8.02 -16.80 2.38
C MET A 97 -7.59 -15.57 3.19
N PRO A 98 -6.92 -14.59 2.58
CA PRO A 98 -6.70 -13.30 3.22
C PRO A 98 -8.03 -12.64 3.61
N ILE A 99 -8.08 -12.00 4.77
CA ILE A 99 -9.24 -11.19 5.22
C ILE A 99 -9.68 -10.19 4.14
N THR A 100 -8.71 -9.60 3.43
CA THR A 100 -8.97 -8.68 2.33
C THR A 100 -9.74 -9.30 1.17
N CYS A 101 -9.66 -10.62 0.96
CA CYS A 101 -10.46 -11.34 -0.03
C CYS A 101 -11.88 -11.61 0.47
N VAL A 102 -12.03 -12.03 1.73
CA VAL A 102 -13.34 -12.34 2.33
C VAL A 102 -14.25 -11.10 2.32
N ILE A 103 -13.70 -9.92 2.63
CA ILE A 103 -14.44 -8.65 2.58
C ILE A 103 -15.01 -8.39 1.18
N VAL A 104 -14.25 -8.67 0.12
CA VAL A 104 -14.69 -8.43 -1.26
C VAL A 104 -15.80 -9.39 -1.69
N MET A 105 -15.88 -10.57 -1.08
CA MET A 105 -16.89 -11.60 -1.38
C MET A 105 -18.20 -11.43 -0.60
N ASN A 106 -18.18 -10.62 0.47
CA ASN A 106 -19.31 -10.39 1.38
C ASN A 106 -19.98 -9.00 1.21
N VAL A 107 -19.63 -8.26 0.15
CA VAL A 107 -20.32 -7.03 -0.31
C VAL A 107 -21.18 -7.36 -1.51
#